data_AF-A0A372DQG9-F1
#
_entry.id   AF-A0A372DQG9-F1
#
_cell.length_a   1.000
_cell.length_b   1.000
_cell.length_c   1.000
_cell.angle_alpha   90.00
_cell.angle_beta   90.00
_cell.angle_gamma   90.00
#
_symmetry.space_group_name_H-M   'P 1'
#
loop_
_entity.id
_entity.type
_entity.pdbx_description
1 polymer ?
#
loop_
_entity_poly.entity_id
_entity_poly.type
_entity_poly.pdbx_seq_one_letter_code
_entity_poly.pdbx_strand_id
1 'polypeptide(L)'
;MNSGELRSAALRLSVGDRLRLIWDLVRSLLGWHGAIELAAPAEPSLERAIARIERLLDPILLTSDLAQSVDRSVLLQHLQELLEGDSDLCQAVLQQSTESLKKAIADIAIAHAATTELTQNCTAEELVELAEIGTR
;
A
#
# COMPACT_ATOMS: atom_id res chain seq x y z
N MET A 1 -0.85 -52.52 -2.60
CA MET A 1 -0.31 -51.59 -3.62
C MET A 1 1.10 -51.24 -3.21
N ASN A 2 2.08 -51.50 -4.09
CA ASN A 2 3.49 -51.31 -3.77
C ASN A 2 3.90 -49.83 -3.98
N SER A 3 4.72 -49.25 -3.10
CA SER A 3 5.13 -47.83 -3.20
C SER A 3 5.83 -47.48 -4.53
N GLY A 4 6.42 -48.47 -5.21
CA GLY A 4 6.99 -48.29 -6.55
C GLY A 4 5.95 -48.03 -7.65
N GLU A 5 4.75 -48.60 -7.53
CA GLU A 5 3.66 -48.44 -8.51
C GLU A 5 3.03 -47.05 -8.39
N LEU A 6 2.88 -46.54 -7.17
CA LEU A 6 2.37 -45.20 -6.89
C LEU A 6 3.30 -44.10 -7.40
N ARG A 7 4.61 -44.28 -7.26
CA ARG A 7 5.62 -43.33 -7.77
C ARG A 7 5.62 -43.26 -9.30
N SER A 8 5.49 -44.41 -9.97
CA SER A 8 5.39 -44.49 -11.43
C SER A 8 4.10 -43.86 -11.95
N ALA A 9 2.97 -44.07 -11.28
CA ALA A 9 1.70 -43.46 -11.62
C ALA A 9 1.72 -41.92 -11.45
N ALA A 10 2.31 -41.41 -10.37
CA ALA A 10 2.42 -39.98 -10.12
C ALA A 10 3.29 -39.25 -11.17
N LEU A 11 4.30 -39.90 -11.74
CA LEU A 11 5.18 -39.32 -12.77
C LEU A 11 4.53 -39.26 -14.17
N ARG A 12 3.49 -40.07 -14.42
CA ARG A 12 2.72 -40.08 -15.67
C ARG A 12 1.63 -39.00 -15.73
N LEU A 13 1.39 -38.31 -14.62
CA LEU A 13 0.44 -37.21 -14.53
C LEU A 13 1.01 -35.94 -15.17
N SER A 14 0.12 -35.08 -15.66
CA SER A 14 0.52 -33.75 -16.13
C SER A 14 1.19 -32.97 -14.99
N VAL A 15 2.02 -31.98 -15.32
CA VAL A 15 2.70 -31.15 -14.29
C VAL A 15 1.66 -30.47 -13.37
N GLY A 16 0.54 -30.02 -13.94
CA GLY A 16 -0.56 -29.42 -13.18
C GLY A 16 -1.21 -30.40 -12.20
N ASP A 17 -1.47 -31.64 -12.62
CA ASP A 17 -2.09 -32.65 -11.74
C ASP A 17 -1.15 -33.09 -10.61
N ARG A 18 0.17 -33.11 -10.87
CA ARG A 18 1.18 -33.37 -9.84
C ARG A 18 1.21 -32.27 -8.78
N LEU A 19 1.18 -31.00 -9.19
CA LEU A 19 1.14 -29.87 -8.27
C LEU A 19 -0.15 -29.89 -7.42
N ARG A 20 -1.28 -30.26 -8.03
CA ARG A 20 -2.55 -30.40 -7.32
C ARG A 20 -2.52 -31.49 -6.25
N LEU A 21 -1.94 -32.65 -6.56
CA LEU A 21 -1.78 -33.75 -5.59
C LEU A 21 -0.84 -33.37 -4.43
N ILE A 22 0.26 -32.66 -4.73
CA ILE A 22 1.17 -32.15 -3.69
C ILE A 22 0.44 -31.15 -2.80
N TRP A 23 -0.32 -30.24 -3.39
CA TRP A 23 -1.11 -29.26 -2.66
C TRP A 23 -2.18 -29.90 -1.78
N ASP A 24 -2.91 -30.90 -2.29
CA ASP A 24 -3.91 -31.65 -1.53
C ASP A 24 -3.27 -32.44 -0.37
N LEU A 25 -2.07 -33.00 -0.57
CA LEU A 25 -1.33 -33.71 0.47
C LEU A 25 -0.86 -32.76 1.57
N VAL A 26 -0.31 -31.59 1.21
CA VAL A 26 0.09 -30.54 2.15
C VAL A 26 -1.11 -30.08 2.97
N ARG A 27 -2.25 -29.84 2.31
CA ARG A 27 -3.51 -29.45 2.97
C ARG A 27 -4.00 -30.50 3.97
N SER A 28 -3.89 -31.79 3.61
CA SER A 28 -4.27 -32.90 4.48
C SER A 28 -3.36 -33.01 5.71
N LEU A 29 -2.03 -32.88 5.52
CA LEU A 29 -1.05 -32.92 6.61
C LEU A 29 -1.19 -31.75 7.58
N LEU A 30 -1.62 -30.58 7.10
CA LEU A 30 -1.88 -29.40 7.93
C LEU A 30 -3.24 -29.42 8.65
N GLY A 31 -4.05 -30.47 8.46
CA GLY A 31 -5.36 -30.59 9.13
C GLY A 31 -6.42 -29.60 8.63
N TRP A 32 -6.20 -28.97 7.48
CA TRP A 32 -7.17 -28.09 6.81
C TRP A 32 -8.30 -28.90 6.15
N HIS A 33 -9.15 -29.51 6.97
CA HIS A 33 -10.39 -30.20 6.53
C HIS A 33 -11.67 -29.41 6.87
N GLY A 34 -11.54 -28.14 7.28
CA GLY A 34 -12.66 -27.24 7.50
C GLY A 34 -13.02 -26.46 6.23
N ALA A 35 -14.32 -26.30 5.98
CA ALA A 35 -14.92 -25.57 4.87
C ALA A 35 -14.13 -24.32 4.46
N ILE A 36 -13.76 -24.24 3.18
CA ILE A 36 -13.40 -22.97 2.57
C ILE A 36 -14.72 -22.22 2.38
N GLU A 37 -15.23 -21.60 3.45
CA GLU A 37 -15.68 -20.24 3.23
C GLU A 37 -14.45 -19.52 2.68
N LEU A 38 -14.57 -18.99 1.46
CA LEU A 38 -13.61 -18.02 0.95
C LEU A 38 -13.72 -16.79 1.87
N ALA A 39 -13.19 -16.89 3.08
CA ALA A 39 -12.62 -15.75 3.74
C ALA A 39 -11.51 -15.30 2.79
N ALA A 40 -11.87 -14.37 1.90
CA ALA A 40 -10.90 -13.59 1.16
C ALA A 40 -9.78 -13.26 2.15
N PRO A 41 -8.50 -13.40 1.78
CA PRO A 41 -7.45 -12.94 2.66
C PRO A 41 -7.82 -11.51 3.01
N ALA A 42 -7.98 -11.24 4.30
CA ALA A 42 -8.14 -9.90 4.82
C ALA A 42 -6.80 -9.21 4.62
N GLU A 43 -6.42 -8.97 3.35
CA GLU A 43 -5.28 -8.17 3.01
C GLU A 43 -5.53 -6.77 3.55
N PRO A 44 -4.55 -6.24 4.26
CA PRO A 44 -4.71 -5.19 5.24
C PRO A 44 -5.24 -3.94 4.55
N SER A 45 -6.22 -3.28 5.18
CA SER A 45 -6.81 -2.03 4.71
C SER A 45 -5.75 -0.97 4.39
N LEU A 46 -4.62 -1.01 5.10
CA LEU A 46 -3.45 -0.17 4.89
C LEU A 46 -2.78 -0.40 3.53
N GLU A 47 -2.40 -1.63 3.18
CA GLU A 47 -1.72 -1.92 1.90
C GLU A 47 -2.61 -1.55 0.70
N ARG A 48 -3.92 -1.77 0.82
CA ARG A 48 -4.87 -1.36 -0.23
C ARG A 48 -4.99 0.15 -0.34
N ALA A 49 -4.96 0.88 0.77
CA ALA A 49 -4.98 2.34 0.77
C ALA A 49 -3.69 2.89 0.14
N ILE A 50 -2.53 2.37 0.54
CA ILE A 50 -1.21 2.75 -0.01
C ILE A 50 -1.17 2.50 -1.52
N ALA A 51 -1.51 1.29 -1.98
CA ALA A 51 -1.50 0.95 -3.41
C ALA A 51 -2.46 1.83 -4.23
N ARG A 52 -3.58 2.27 -3.63
CA ARG A 52 -4.51 3.20 -4.28
C ARG A 52 -3.91 4.60 -4.40
N ILE A 53 -3.23 5.09 -3.37
CA ILE A 53 -2.53 6.38 -3.38
C ILE A 53 -1.39 6.35 -4.38
N GLU A 54 -0.55 5.31 -4.39
CA GLU A 54 0.58 5.16 -5.32
C GLU A 54 0.17 5.31 -6.78
N ARG A 55 -0.95 4.68 -7.17
CA ARG A 55 -1.50 4.76 -8.53
C ARG A 55 -1.94 6.16 -8.93
N LEU A 56 -2.32 6.99 -7.96
CA LEU A 56 -2.79 8.36 -8.19
C LEU A 56 -1.66 9.39 -8.05
N LEU A 57 -0.59 9.04 -7.33
CA LEU A 57 0.52 9.94 -7.05
C LEU A 57 1.25 10.36 -8.33
N ASP A 58 1.60 9.40 -9.19
CA ASP A 58 2.33 9.66 -10.43
C ASP A 58 1.60 10.64 -11.36
N PRO A 59 0.30 10.43 -11.70
CA PRO A 59 -0.41 11.39 -12.54
C PRO A 59 -0.54 12.77 -11.89
N ILE A 60 -0.69 12.86 -10.56
CA ILE A 60 -0.80 14.14 -9.85
C ILE A 60 0.51 14.94 -9.95
N LEU A 61 1.63 14.30 -9.62
CA LEU A 61 2.95 14.95 -9.67
C LEU A 61 3.29 15.44 -11.07
N LEU A 62 2.93 14.66 -12.10
CA LEU A 62 3.13 15.04 -13.50
C LEU A 62 2.21 16.19 -13.95
N THR A 63 0.97 16.26 -13.46
CA THR A 63 0.02 17.31 -13.87
C THR A 63 0.18 18.64 -13.15
N SER A 64 0.76 18.65 -11.94
CA SER A 64 0.72 19.81 -11.05
C SER A 64 2.03 20.62 -11.00
N ASP A 65 3.00 20.34 -11.88
CA ASP A 65 4.36 20.91 -11.87
C ASP A 65 5.13 20.65 -10.54
N LEU A 66 4.57 19.78 -9.68
CA LEU A 66 5.12 19.37 -8.38
C LEU A 66 6.26 18.35 -8.51
N ALA A 67 6.44 17.77 -9.70
CA ALA A 67 7.48 16.77 -9.96
C ALA A 67 8.91 17.28 -9.67
N GLN A 68 9.15 18.60 -9.71
CA GLN A 68 10.46 19.19 -9.42
C GLN A 68 10.64 19.59 -7.96
N SER A 69 9.56 19.90 -7.23
CA SER A 69 9.59 20.40 -5.86
C SER A 69 9.29 19.34 -4.81
N VAL A 70 8.72 18.20 -5.21
CA VAL A 70 8.31 17.13 -4.30
C VAL A 70 9.03 15.84 -4.65
N ASP A 71 9.80 15.29 -3.71
CA ASP A 71 10.30 13.92 -3.82
C ASP A 71 9.16 12.94 -3.60
N ARG A 72 8.84 12.17 -4.64
CA ARG A 72 7.81 11.13 -4.64
C ARG A 72 7.97 10.16 -3.47
N SER A 73 9.21 9.74 -3.18
CA SER A 73 9.49 8.72 -2.16
C SER A 73 9.21 9.27 -0.77
N VAL A 74 9.58 10.54 -0.53
CA VAL A 74 9.35 11.23 0.73
C VAL A 74 7.87 11.50 0.95
N LEU A 75 7.15 11.96 -0.08
CA LEU A 75 5.70 12.17 -0.01
C LEU A 75 4.96 10.84 0.23
N LEU A 76 5.37 9.75 -0.42
CA LEU A 76 4.79 8.43 -0.21
C LEU A 76 5.00 7.97 1.24
N GLN A 77 6.21 8.11 1.75
CA GLN A 77 6.54 7.73 3.13
C GLN A 77 5.70 8.54 4.13
N HIS A 78 5.57 9.85 3.92
CA HIS A 78 4.73 10.69 4.78
C HIS A 78 3.25 10.25 4.75
N LEU A 79 2.71 9.94 3.57
CA LEU A 79 1.34 9.44 3.44
C LEU A 79 1.15 8.07 4.10
N GLN A 80 2.17 7.20 4.02
CA GLN A 80 2.15 5.92 4.70
C GLN A 80 2.15 6.09 6.23
N GLU A 81 2.99 6.95 6.78
CA GLU A 81 3.05 7.25 8.21
C GLU A 81 1.70 7.79 8.73
N LEU A 82 1.04 8.67 7.97
CA LEU A 82 -0.31 9.16 8.29
C LEU A 82 -1.37 8.05 8.31
N LEU A 83 -1.29 7.11 7.37
CA LEU A 83 -2.22 5.97 7.29
C LEU A 83 -1.97 4.92 8.37
N GLU A 84 -0.72 4.71 8.76
CA GLU A 84 -0.35 3.81 9.86
C GLU A 84 -0.84 4.35 11.21
N GLY A 85 -0.86 5.68 11.38
CA GLY A 85 -1.34 6.35 12.59
C GLY A 85 -2.86 6.42 12.72
N ASP A 86 -3.63 6.21 11.65
CA ASP A 86 -5.08 6.43 11.63
C ASP A 86 -5.83 5.42 10.73
N SER A 87 -6.54 4.49 11.39
CA SER A 87 -7.35 3.48 10.71
C SER A 87 -8.59 4.04 9.99
N ASP A 88 -9.11 5.18 10.46
CA ASP A 88 -10.27 5.83 9.85
C ASP A 88 -9.87 6.53 8.55
N LEU A 89 -8.66 7.10 8.50
CA LEU A 89 -8.07 7.60 7.25
C LEU A 89 -7.89 6.50 6.21
N CYS A 90 -7.45 5.31 6.62
CA CYS A 90 -7.37 4.16 5.72
C CYS A 90 -8.73 3.83 5.08
N GLN A 91 -9.80 3.80 5.89
CA GLN A 91 -11.14 3.57 5.34
C GLN A 91 -11.62 4.73 4.46
N ALA A 92 -11.34 5.98 4.84
CA ALA A 92 -11.70 7.15 4.06
C ALA A 92 -11.05 7.13 2.67
N VAL A 93 -9.77 6.78 2.57
CA VAL A 93 -9.05 6.63 1.29
C VAL A 93 -9.66 5.55 0.41
N LEU A 94 -10.12 4.45 1.01
CA LEU A 94 -10.74 3.35 0.28
C LEU A 94 -12.17 3.67 -0.17
N GLN A 95 -12.93 4.48 0.58
CA GLN A 95 -14.33 4.79 0.28
C GLN A 95 -14.52 6.08 -0.53
N GLN A 96 -13.56 7.01 -0.51
CA GLN A 96 -13.65 8.26 -1.25
C GLN A 96 -13.69 8.06 -2.76
N SER A 97 -14.29 9.03 -3.46
CA SER A 97 -14.24 9.09 -4.92
C SER A 97 -12.80 9.36 -5.39
N THR A 98 -12.45 8.85 -6.58
CA THR A 98 -11.10 9.07 -7.16
C THR A 98 -10.78 10.56 -7.32
N GLU A 99 -11.74 11.39 -7.69
CA GLU A 99 -11.54 12.83 -7.88
C GLU A 99 -11.31 13.55 -6.55
N SER A 100 -12.05 13.19 -5.50
CA SER A 100 -11.83 13.70 -4.15
C SER A 100 -10.45 13.30 -3.61
N LEU A 101 -10.06 12.04 -3.82
CA LEU A 101 -8.78 11.51 -3.36
C LEU A 101 -7.61 12.16 -4.11
N LYS A 102 -7.72 12.36 -5.43
CA LYS A 102 -6.71 13.10 -6.20
C LYS A 102 -6.51 14.51 -5.66
N LYS A 103 -7.60 15.22 -5.38
CA LYS A 103 -7.53 16.56 -4.81
C LYS A 103 -6.83 16.55 -3.45
N ALA A 104 -7.19 15.64 -2.55
CA ALA A 104 -6.57 15.52 -1.23
C ALA A 104 -5.06 15.24 -1.33
N ILE A 105 -4.65 14.32 -2.21
CA ILE A 105 -3.23 14.02 -2.44
C ILE A 105 -2.49 15.24 -3.00
N ALA A 106 -3.10 15.97 -3.95
CA ALA A 106 -2.52 17.19 -4.49
C ALA A 106 -2.36 18.29 -3.43
N ASP A 107 -3.39 18.51 -2.59
CA ASP A 107 -3.34 19.49 -1.50
C ASP A 107 -2.22 19.15 -0.49
N ILE A 108 -2.05 17.86 -0.15
CA ILE A 108 -0.94 17.40 0.72
C ILE A 108 0.41 17.60 0.02
N ALA A 109 0.52 17.29 -1.26
CA ALA A 109 1.76 17.47 -2.01
C ALA A 109 2.17 18.95 -2.11
N ILE A 110 1.21 19.87 -2.30
CA ILE A 110 1.45 21.32 -2.29
C ILE A 110 1.91 21.77 -0.91
N ALA A 111 1.23 21.33 0.15
CA ALA A 111 1.64 21.65 1.52
C ALA A 111 3.06 21.15 1.81
N HIS A 112 3.40 19.94 1.35
CA HIS A 112 4.72 19.34 1.50
C HIS A 112 5.81 20.12 0.75
N ALA A 113 5.52 20.54 -0.49
CA ALA A 113 6.41 21.41 -1.27
C ALA A 113 6.67 22.73 -0.53
N ALA A 114 5.61 23.38 -0.04
CA ALA A 114 5.70 24.64 0.69
C ALA A 114 6.51 24.49 2.00
N THR A 115 6.32 23.40 2.76
CA THR A 115 7.13 23.14 3.95
C THR A 115 8.59 22.89 3.60
N THR A 116 8.86 22.19 2.50
CA THR A 116 10.24 21.90 2.06
C THR A 116 10.95 23.18 1.64
N GLU A 117 10.29 24.04 0.86
CA GLU A 117 10.81 25.36 0.47
C GLU A 117 11.09 26.25 1.69
N LEU A 118 10.20 26.27 2.68
CA LEU A 118 10.41 27.02 3.93
C LEU A 118 11.62 26.48 4.70
N THR A 119 11.77 25.16 4.83
CA THR A 119 12.94 24.58 5.51
C THR A 119 14.26 24.74 4.76
N GLN A 120 14.23 24.93 3.44
CA GLN A 120 15.43 25.16 2.63
C GLN A 120 15.85 26.64 2.60
N ASN A 121 14.89 27.56 2.68
CA ASN A 121 15.12 29.00 2.55
C ASN A 121 15.17 29.76 3.88
N CYS A 122 14.62 29.21 4.96
CA CYS A 122 14.63 29.84 6.29
C CYS A 122 15.64 29.17 7.21
N THR A 123 16.35 29.98 7.97
CA THR A 123 17.21 29.49 9.06
C THR A 123 16.35 28.96 10.21
N ALA A 124 16.89 28.07 11.04
CA ALA A 124 16.16 27.47 12.16
C ALA A 124 15.58 28.51 13.14
N GLU A 125 16.17 29.71 13.22
CA GLU A 125 15.68 30.83 14.04
C GLU A 125 14.44 31.50 13.42
N GLU A 126 14.37 31.66 12.10
CA GLU A 126 13.22 32.26 11.41
C GLU A 126 11.99 31.34 11.39
N LEU A 127 12.20 30.02 11.36
CA LEU A 127 11.11 29.04 11.45
C LEU A 127 10.43 29.04 12.84
N VAL A 128 11.19 29.33 13.90
CA VAL A 128 10.66 29.45 15.27
C VAL A 128 9.85 30.74 15.41
N GLU A 129 10.32 31.86 14.87
CA GLU A 129 9.54 33.11 14.87
C GLU A 129 8.21 32.98 14.10
N LEU A 130 8.21 32.30 12.95
CA LEU A 130 6.98 32.07 12.18
C LEU A 130 5.97 31.17 12.93
N ALA A 131 6.45 30.19 13.69
CA ALA A 131 5.60 29.35 14.54
C ALA A 131 4.99 30.13 15.72
N GLU A 132 5.73 31.09 16.30
CA GLU A 132 5.23 31.98 17.35
C GLU A 132 4.21 33.01 16.84
N ILE A 133 4.31 33.42 15.57
CA ILE A 133 3.34 34.35 14.96
C ILE A 133 2.01 33.65 14.66
N GLY A 134 2.02 32.38 14.25
CA GLY A 134 0.81 31.62 13.92
C GLY A 134 -0.02 31.15 15.13
N THR A 135 0.49 31.32 16.35
CA THR A 135 -0.16 30.90 17.60
C THR A 135 -0.80 32.06 18.40
N ARG A 136 -0.80 33.28 17.86
CA ARG A 136 -1.51 34.46 18.39
C ARG A 136 -2.82 34.71 17.66
#